data_AF-A0A0F9LWF9-F1
#
_entry.id   AF-A0A0F9LWF9-F1
#
_cell.length_a   1.000
_cell.length_b   1.000
_cell.length_c   1.000
_cell.angle_alpha   90.00
_cell.angle_beta   90.00
_cell.angle_gamma   90.00
#
_symmetry.space_group_name_H-M   'P 1'
#
loop_
_entity.id
_entity.type
_entity.pdbx_description
1 polymer ?
#
loop_
_entity_poly.entity_id
_entity_poly.type
_entity_poly.pdbx_seq_one_letter_code
_entity_poly.pdbx_strand_id
1 'polypeptide(L)'
;MITSEDRAKYSYYTDESILGIKLIGGLEDQVLLDIADSCGRIWVTDTDCDTRWRLNDYFLAIQTLMGEVNPNWIIAQVAEELYHRDLIDEQRLDKLTR
;
A
#
# COMPACT_ATOMS: atom_id res chain seq x y z
N MET A 1 15.14 -7.41 7.88
CA MET A 1 15.63 -7.38 9.27
C MET A 1 15.30 -6.02 9.87
N ILE A 2 14.71 -5.99 11.06
CA ILE A 2 14.39 -4.75 11.79
C ILE A 2 15.63 -4.33 12.58
N THR A 3 16.02 -3.07 12.44
CA THR A 3 17.16 -2.48 13.14
C THR A 3 16.70 -1.68 14.36
N SER A 4 17.62 -1.33 15.26
CA SER A 4 17.34 -0.43 16.38
C SER A 4 16.87 0.96 15.91
N GLU A 5 17.37 1.43 14.76
CA GLU A 5 16.92 2.70 14.14
C GLU A 5 15.47 2.60 13.66
N ASP A 6 15.08 1.49 13.03
CA ASP A 6 13.69 1.26 12.63
C ASP A 6 12.76 1.28 13.87
N ARG A 7 13.18 0.68 14.98
CA ARG A 7 12.39 0.67 16.23
C ARG A 7 12.32 2.03 16.90
N ALA A 8 13.35 2.86 16.79
CA ALA A 8 13.30 4.23 17.27
C ALA A 8 12.36 5.09 16.41
N LYS A 9 12.38 4.91 15.08
CA LYS A 9 11.52 5.63 14.14
C LYS A 9 10.04 5.22 14.25
N TYR A 10 9.78 3.93 14.42
CA TYR A 10 8.43 3.36 14.46
C TYR A 10 8.12 2.74 15.83
N SER A 11 8.32 3.53 16.89
CA SER A 11 8.26 3.05 18.29
C SER A 11 6.89 2.49 18.72
N TYR A 12 5.82 2.87 18.03
CA TYR A 12 4.46 2.41 18.32
C TYR A 12 3.95 1.30 17.39
N TYR A 13 4.78 0.88 16.42
CA TYR A 13 4.40 -0.12 15.42
C TYR A 13 4.83 -1.53 15.85
N THR A 14 4.07 -2.54 15.43
CA THR A 14 4.48 -3.94 15.59
C THR A 14 5.64 -4.24 14.63
N ASP A 15 6.38 -5.32 14.91
CA ASP A 15 7.49 -5.74 14.05
C ASP A 15 7.01 -6.06 12.63
N GLU A 16 5.83 -6.67 12.49
CA GLU A 16 5.19 -6.97 11.21
C GLU A 16 4.85 -5.69 10.44
N SER A 17 4.35 -4.67 11.14
CA SER A 17 4.03 -3.39 10.53
C SER A 17 5.30 -2.67 10.04
N ILE A 18 6.38 -2.72 10.82
CA ILE A 18 7.68 -2.16 10.43
C ILE A 18 8.25 -2.89 9.21
N LEU A 19 8.15 -4.22 9.18
CA LEU A 19 8.55 -5.02 8.01
C LEU A 19 7.73 -4.65 6.78
N GLY A 20 6.43 -4.43 6.93
CA GLY A 20 5.53 -3.97 5.87
C GLY A 20 5.94 -2.62 5.30
N ILE A 21 6.19 -1.64 6.17
CA ILE A 21 6.65 -0.31 5.76
C ILE A 21 7.97 -0.42 4.98
N LYS A 22 8.92 -1.21 5.48
CA LYS A 22 10.21 -1.42 4.79
C LYS A 22 10.05 -2.14 3.45
N LEU A 23 9.13 -3.11 3.37
CA LEU A 23 8.83 -3.82 2.13
C LEU A 23 8.29 -2.84 1.09
N ILE A 24 7.25 -2.08 1.43
CA ILE A 24 6.60 -1.10 0.54
C ILE A 24 7.58 0.00 0.13
N GLY A 25 8.32 0.57 1.09
CA GLY A 25 9.35 1.57 0.81
C GLY A 25 10.54 1.05 -0.01
N GLY A 26 10.69 -0.28 -0.13
CA GLY A 26 11.69 -0.91 -1.00
C GLY A 26 11.20 -1.17 -2.43
N LEU A 27 9.92 -0.96 -2.74
CA LEU A 27 9.36 -1.22 -4.06
C LEU A 27 9.74 -0.11 -5.06
N GLU A 28 9.81 -0.48 -6.33
CA GLU A 28 9.98 0.46 -7.42
C GLU A 28 8.72 1.32 -7.62
N ASP A 29 8.91 2.57 -8.07
CA ASP A 29 7.83 3.53 -8.27
C ASP A 29 6.70 2.98 -9.16
N GLN A 30 7.05 2.25 -10.24
CA GLN A 30 6.08 1.66 -11.14
C GLN A 30 5.20 0.62 -10.44
N VAL A 31 5.77 -0.19 -9.54
CA VAL A 31 5.02 -1.20 -8.78
C VAL A 31 4.03 -0.52 -7.84
N LEU A 32 4.44 0.55 -7.16
CA LEU A 32 3.57 1.32 -6.28
C LEU A 32 2.42 1.97 -7.05
N LEU A 33 2.71 2.57 -8.21
CA LEU A 33 1.71 3.17 -9.09
C LEU A 33 0.73 2.12 -9.63
N ASP A 34 1.21 0.94 -10.04
CA ASP A 34 0.37 -0.15 -10.54
C ASP A 34 -0.57 -0.69 -9.44
N ILE A 35 -0.11 -0.74 -8.19
CA ILE A 35 -0.96 -1.09 -7.03
C ILE A 35 -2.02 -0.01 -6.82
N ALA A 36 -1.63 1.26 -6.76
CA ALA A 36 -2.55 2.38 -6.51
C ALA A 36 -3.62 2.53 -7.61
N ASP A 37 -3.25 2.37 -8.88
CA ASP A 37 -4.18 2.44 -10.00
C ASP A 37 -5.17 1.27 -10.01
N SER A 38 -4.71 0.09 -9.55
CA SER A 38 -5.58 -1.07 -9.39
C SER A 38 -6.56 -0.89 -8.22
N CYS A 39 -6.11 -0.30 -7.11
CA CYS A 39 -6.95 0.03 -5.96
C CYS A 39 -7.93 1.16 -6.25
N GLY A 40 -7.54 2.19 -7.00
CA GLY A 40 -8.43 3.28 -7.43
C GLY A 40 -9.58 2.82 -8.32
N ARG A 41 -9.40 1.72 -9.08
CA ARG A 41 -10.47 1.09 -9.88
C ARG A 41 -11.48 0.28 -9.06
N ILE A 42 -11.14 -0.12 -7.84
CA ILE A 42 -12.07 -0.82 -6.93
C ILE A 42 -13.16 0.14 -6.42
N TRP A 43 -12.89 1.46 -6.43
CA TRP A 43 -13.81 2.51 -6.01
C TRP A 43 -14.54 3.22 -7.17
N VAL A 44 -14.52 2.66 -8.38
CA VAL A 44 -15.32 3.17 -9.49
C VAL A 44 -16.77 2.73 -9.28
N THR A 45 -17.59 3.73 -8.93
CA THR A 45 -19.03 3.72 -8.77
C THR A 45 -19.76 2.88 -9.83
N ASP A 46 -20.66 2.00 -9.37
CA ASP A 46 -21.86 1.49 -10.06
C ASP A 46 -21.83 1.52 -11.60
N THR A 47 -21.19 0.54 -12.27
CA THR A 47 -21.78 -0.24 -13.38
C THR A 47 -20.84 -1.40 -13.73
N ASP A 48 -21.39 -2.60 -13.89
CA ASP A 48 -20.73 -3.88 -14.19
C ASP A 48 -19.99 -4.60 -13.04
N CYS A 49 -20.79 -5.39 -12.34
CA CYS A 49 -20.44 -6.41 -11.36
C CYS A 49 -19.68 -7.64 -11.93
N ASP A 50 -18.78 -7.43 -12.90
CA ASP A 50 -17.91 -8.49 -13.45
C ASP A 50 -16.40 -8.19 -13.34
N THR A 51 -16.00 -7.03 -12.79
CA THR A 51 -14.60 -6.75 -12.40
C THR A 51 -14.24 -7.29 -11.01
N ARG A 52 -14.74 -8.48 -10.72
CA ARG A 52 -14.34 -9.29 -9.58
C ARG A 52 -12.86 -9.70 -9.78
N TRP A 53 -11.96 -9.16 -8.96
CA TRP A 53 -10.64 -9.72 -8.67
C TRP A 53 -9.52 -9.57 -9.71
N ARG A 54 -9.24 -8.34 -10.17
CA ARG A 54 -7.83 -8.00 -10.43
C ARG A 54 -7.30 -7.18 -9.26
N LEU A 55 -7.27 -7.78 -8.07
CA LEU A 55 -6.26 -7.37 -7.11
C LEU A 55 -4.94 -7.60 -7.83
N ASN A 56 -4.18 -6.53 -8.03
CA ASN A 56 -2.88 -6.58 -8.71
C ASN A 56 -2.03 -7.69 -8.09
N ASP A 57 -1.36 -8.50 -8.91
CA ASP A 57 -0.49 -9.60 -8.44
C ASP A 57 0.56 -9.09 -7.43
N TYR A 58 1.02 -7.84 -7.57
CA TYR A 58 1.89 -7.18 -6.60
C TYR A 58 1.21 -6.94 -5.25
N PHE A 59 -0.05 -6.51 -5.24
CA PHE A 59 -0.82 -6.34 -4.01
C PHE A 59 -1.01 -7.68 -3.29
N LEU A 60 -1.38 -8.73 -4.03
CA LEU A 60 -1.54 -10.08 -3.48
C LEU A 60 -0.22 -10.66 -2.98
N ALA A 61 0.89 -10.39 -3.67
CA ALA A 61 2.22 -10.79 -3.24
C ALA A 61 2.60 -10.10 -1.92
N ILE A 62 2.37 -8.78 -1.80
CA ILE A 62 2.61 -8.05 -0.54
C ILE A 62 1.74 -8.62 0.57
N GLN A 63 0.45 -8.81 0.34
CA GLN A 63 -0.46 -9.37 1.34
C GLN A 63 -0.02 -10.78 1.78
N THR A 64 0.43 -11.62 0.85
CA THR A 64 0.93 -12.97 1.14
C THR A 64 2.21 -12.92 1.98
N LEU A 65 3.13 -12.02 1.66
CA LEU A 65 4.38 -11.84 2.40
C LEU A 65 4.15 -11.25 3.80
N MET A 66 3.10 -10.45 3.96
CA MET A 66 2.76 -9.78 5.22
C MET A 66 1.81 -10.59 6.12
N GLY A 67 1.12 -11.61 5.60
CA GLY A 67 0.22 -12.46 6.37
C GLY A 67 -1.15 -11.82 6.61
N GLU A 68 -1.72 -12.01 7.81
CA GLU A 68 -3.05 -11.48 8.21
C GLU A 68 -3.02 -9.96 8.49
N VAL A 69 -2.55 -9.18 7.52
CA VAL A 69 -2.57 -7.71 7.59
C VAL A 69 -3.80 -7.18 6.87
N ASN A 70 -4.40 -6.14 7.46
CA ASN A 70 -5.56 -5.48 6.88
C ASN A 70 -5.19 -4.90 5.48
N PRO A 71 -5.90 -5.30 4.41
CA PRO A 71 -5.70 -4.78 3.06
C PRO A 71 -5.70 -3.25 2.97
N ASN A 72 -6.56 -2.58 3.74
CA ASN A 72 -6.67 -1.11 3.72
C ASN A 72 -5.43 -0.45 4.31
N TRP A 73 -4.76 -1.09 5.26
CA TRP A 73 -3.49 -0.59 5.79
C TRP A 73 -2.40 -0.63 4.71
N ILE A 74 -2.36 -1.70 3.90
CA ILE A 74 -1.40 -1.82 2.79
C ILE A 74 -1.66 -0.71 1.76
N ILE A 75 -2.92 -0.47 1.40
CA ILE A 75 -3.29 0.60 0.46
C ILE A 75 -2.88 1.97 1.01
N ALA A 76 -3.15 2.23 2.29
CA ALA A 76 -2.78 3.49 2.94
C ALA A 76 -1.26 3.70 2.92
N GLN A 77 -0.48 2.66 3.23
CA GLN A 77 0.98 2.73 3.20
C GLN A 77 1.54 2.93 1.79
N VAL A 78 0.95 2.30 0.76
CA VAL A 78 1.32 2.55 -0.64
C VAL A 78 1.02 3.99 -1.03
N ALA A 79 -0.13 4.53 -0.62
CA ALA A 79 -0.51 5.90 -0.92
C ALA A 79 0.42 6.91 -0.21
N GLU A 80 0.74 6.69 1.07
CA GLU A 80 1.71 7.49 1.82
C GLU A 80 3.09 7.48 1.17
N GLU A 81 3.59 6.31 0.74
CA GLU A 81 4.89 6.20 0.07
C GLU A 81 4.90 6.93 -1.28
N LEU A 82 3.83 6.79 -2.09
CA LEU A 82 3.69 7.52 -3.35
C LEU A 82 3.69 9.04 -3.14
N TYR A 83 3.04 9.52 -2.08
CA TYR A 83 3.02 10.93 -1.73
C TYR A 83 4.40 11.42 -1.27
N HIS A 84 5.09 10.64 -0.43
CA HIS A 84 6.45 10.95 0.02
C HIS A 84 7.49 11.00 -1.13
N ARG A 85 7.23 10.31 -2.24
CA ARG A 85 8.06 10.31 -3.45
C ARG A 85 7.64 11.36 -4.48
N ASP A 86 6.69 12.24 -4.16
CA ASP A 86 6.13 13.24 -5.08
C ASP A 86 5.51 12.64 -6.37
N LEU A 87 5.07 11.37 -6.33
CA LEU A 87 4.46 10.68 -7.46
C LEU A 87 2.95 10.92 -7.57
N ILE A 88 2.31 11.27 -6.45
CA ILE A 88 0.91 11.66 -6.37
C ILE A 88 0.77 12.92 -5.50
N ASP A 89 -0.30 13.69 -5.73
CA ASP A 89 -0.63 14.85 -4.91
C ASP A 89 -1.49 14.48 -3.69
N GLU A 90 -1.68 15.46 -2.80
CA GLU A 90 -2.50 15.32 -1.58
C GLU A 90 -3.96 14.93 -1.92
N GLN A 91 -4.50 15.43 -3.03
CA GLN A 91 -5.87 15.08 -3.45
C GLN A 91 -6.00 13.59 -3.81
N ARG A 92 -4.98 13.01 -4.45
CA ARG A 92 -4.96 11.60 -4.82
C ARG A 92 -4.63 10.70 -3.62
N LEU A 93 -3.78 11.17 -2.70
CA LEU A 93 -3.57 10.52 -1.39
C LEU A 93 -4.90 10.38 -0.61
N ASP A 94 -5.65 11.47 -0.50
CA ASP A 94 -6.95 11.52 0.19
C ASP A 94 -7.96 10.54 -0.42
N LYS A 95 -7.93 10.35 -1.74
CA LYS A 95 -8.84 9.41 -2.42
C LYS A 95 -8.50 7.95 -2.18
N LEU A 96 -7.22 7.63 -1.97
CA LEU A 96 -6.76 6.25 -1.77
C LEU A 96 -6.88 5.80 -0.30
N THR A 97 -6.95 6.74 0.63
CA THR A 97 -6.93 6.49 2.08
C THR A 97 -8.31 6.61 2.76
N ARG A 98 -9.34 7.06 2.04
CA ARG A 98 -10.75 7.13 2.50
C ARG A 98 -11.53 5.87 2.14
#